data_AF-A0A378ZXN1-F1
#
_entry.id   AF-A0A378ZXN1-F1
#
_cell.length_a   1.000
_cell.length_b   1.000
_cell.length_c   1.000
_cell.angle_alpha   90.00
_cell.angle_beta   90.00
_cell.angle_gamma   90.00
#
_symmetry.space_group_name_H-M   'P 1'
#
loop_
_entity.id
_entity.type
_entity.pdbx_description
1 polymer ?
#
loop_
_entity_poly.entity_id
_entity_poly.type
_entity_poly.pdbx_seq_one_letter_code
_entity_poly.pdbx_strand_id
1 'polypeptide(L)'
;MKTLQDNQSQGRSWIMLLLAGLFEIGYALSVGGSQAFTVPGWSAAAVIFFLLTLYFLSAALKVIDVGIGYAVWAGIGSVGAVLLGSLLLAQPVAAVQAFWLSVIIAGVVWLKLADSPRLQA
;
A
#
# COMPACT_ATOMS: atom_id res chain seq x y z
N MET A 1 12.01 21.38 -23.19
CA MET A 1 10.97 20.37 -23.54
C MET A 1 11.10 19.07 -22.76
N LYS A 2 12.31 18.49 -22.57
CA LYS A 2 12.55 17.26 -21.77
C LYS A 2 12.06 17.35 -20.30
N THR A 3 12.21 18.50 -19.65
CA THR A 3 11.81 18.74 -18.25
C THR A 3 10.30 18.74 -17.99
N LEU A 4 9.47 19.09 -18.98
CA LEU A 4 8.00 19.07 -18.82
C LEU A 4 7.44 17.65 -18.97
N GLN A 5 8.04 16.84 -19.85
CA GLN A 5 7.66 15.45 -20.07
C GLN A 5 8.06 14.54 -18.90
N ASP A 6 9.20 14.83 -18.26
CA ASP A 6 9.68 14.12 -17.07
C ASP A 6 8.80 14.41 -15.82
N ASN A 7 8.30 15.64 -15.70
CA ASN A 7 7.39 15.98 -14.60
C ASN A 7 5.98 15.35 -14.78
N GLN A 8 5.50 15.24 -16.03
CA GLN A 8 4.23 14.59 -16.35
C GLN A 8 4.28 13.06 -16.17
N SER A 9 5.43 12.42 -16.42
CA SER A 9 5.60 10.98 -16.17
C SER A 9 5.68 10.67 -14.67
N GLN A 10 6.39 11.49 -13.89
CA GLN A 10 6.48 11.39 -12.43
C GLN A 10 5.09 11.54 -11.77
N GLY A 11 4.34 12.58 -12.12
CA GLY A 11 3.00 12.80 -11.56
C GLY A 11 2.04 11.64 -11.80
N ARG A 12 2.08 11.04 -13.00
CA ARG A 12 1.26 9.87 -13.35
C ARG A 12 1.65 8.63 -12.53
N SER A 13 2.94 8.40 -12.29
CA SER A 13 3.40 7.26 -11.48
C SER A 13 3.02 7.39 -10.01
N TRP A 14 3.04 8.60 -9.44
CA TRP A 14 2.54 8.84 -8.08
C TRP A 14 1.03 8.60 -7.96
N ILE A 15 0.25 9.00 -8.97
CA ILE A 15 -1.18 8.70 -9.03
C ILE A 15 -1.40 7.18 -9.11
N MET A 16 -0.64 6.47 -9.94
CA MET A 16 -0.68 5.00 -10.01
C MET A 16 -0.32 4.35 -8.67
N LEU A 17 0.65 4.91 -7.93
CA LEU A 17 1.05 4.43 -6.61
C LEU A 17 -0.08 4.62 -5.58
N LEU A 18 -0.75 5.78 -5.59
CA LEU A 18 -1.91 6.04 -4.73
C LEU A 18 -3.08 5.11 -5.06
N LEU A 19 -3.34 4.87 -6.35
CA LEU A 19 -4.32 3.89 -6.81
C LEU A 19 -3.96 2.47 -6.37
N ALA A 20 -2.69 2.07 -6.47
CA ALA A 20 -2.21 0.80 -5.96
C ALA A 20 -2.51 0.65 -4.47
N GLY A 21 -2.19 1.67 -3.67
CA GLY A 21 -2.52 1.70 -2.24
C GLY A 21 -4.02 1.62 -1.97
N LEU A 22 -4.88 2.24 -2.79
CA LEU A 22 -6.33 2.14 -2.64
C LEU A 22 -6.84 0.72 -2.92
N PHE A 23 -6.34 0.07 -3.97
CA PHE A 23 -6.67 -1.32 -4.27
C PHE A 23 -6.16 -2.27 -3.20
N GLU A 24 -5.00 -1.98 -2.59
CA GLU A 24 -4.48 -2.73 -1.46
C GLU A 24 -5.44 -2.73 -0.27
N ILE A 25 -6.05 -1.58 0.02
CA ILE A 25 -7.05 -1.48 1.09
C ILE A 25 -8.27 -2.36 0.74
N GLY A 26 -8.74 -2.31 -0.51
CA GLY A 26 -9.82 -3.18 -0.99
C GLY A 26 -9.49 -4.67 -0.88
N TYR A 27 -8.24 -5.05 -1.17
CA TYR A 27 -7.72 -6.40 -0.98
C TYR A 27 -7.74 -6.80 0.49
N ALA A 28 -7.16 -5.98 1.39
CA ALA A 28 -7.10 -6.26 2.81
C ALA A 28 -8.50 -6.46 3.44
N LEU A 29 -9.45 -5.60 3.05
CA LEU A 29 -10.85 -5.73 3.47
C LEU A 29 -11.49 -7.02 2.94
N SER A 30 -11.23 -7.35 1.68
CA SER A 30 -11.79 -8.54 1.06
C SER A 30 -11.26 -9.82 1.68
N VAL A 31 -9.96 -9.86 2.02
CA VAL A 31 -9.36 -10.97 2.77
C VAL A 31 -9.99 -11.10 4.13
N GLY A 32 -10.13 -9.99 4.88
CA GLY A 32 -10.82 -10.00 6.18
C GLY A 32 -12.25 -10.52 6.09
N GLY A 33 -13.01 -10.08 5.07
CA GLY A 33 -14.40 -10.47 4.86
C GLY A 33 -14.59 -11.88 4.32
N SER A 34 -13.57 -12.44 3.65
CA SER A 34 -13.62 -13.79 3.06
C SER A 34 -13.66 -14.93 4.09
N GLN A 35 -13.38 -14.63 5.38
CA GLN A 35 -13.25 -15.61 6.45
C GLN A 35 -12.37 -16.80 6.02
N ALA A 36 -11.11 -16.51 5.69
CA ALA A 36 -10.15 -17.49 5.15
C ALA A 36 -10.60 -18.14 3.83
N PHE A 37 -11.09 -17.32 2.90
CA PHE A 37 -11.55 -17.71 1.56
C PHE A 37 -12.80 -18.59 1.49
N THR A 38 -13.51 -18.77 2.59
CA THR A 38 -14.73 -19.57 2.67
C THR A 38 -15.92 -18.90 1.98
N VAL A 39 -15.94 -17.56 1.91
CA VAL A 39 -17.01 -16.80 1.24
C VAL A 39 -16.61 -16.43 -0.19
N PRO A 40 -17.16 -17.09 -1.22
CA PRO A 40 -16.67 -16.97 -2.60
C PRO A 40 -16.76 -15.56 -3.19
N GLY A 41 -17.76 -14.77 -2.81
CA GLY A 41 -17.87 -13.38 -3.27
C GLY A 41 -16.72 -12.49 -2.82
N TRP A 42 -16.39 -12.55 -1.53
CA TRP A 42 -15.26 -11.81 -0.95
C TRP A 42 -13.90 -12.38 -1.41
N SER A 43 -13.80 -13.70 -1.58
CA SER A 43 -12.60 -14.35 -2.15
C SER A 43 -12.30 -13.87 -3.56
N ALA A 44 -13.32 -13.79 -4.43
CA ALA A 44 -13.15 -13.30 -5.79
C ALA A 44 -12.73 -11.83 -5.81
N ALA A 45 -13.35 -10.99 -4.97
CA ALA A 45 -12.96 -9.59 -4.80
C ALA A 45 -11.50 -9.46 -4.34
N ALA A 46 -11.06 -10.28 -3.38
CA ALA A 46 -9.67 -10.28 -2.91
C ALA A 46 -8.69 -10.57 -4.05
N VAL A 47 -8.95 -11.60 -4.86
CA VAL A 47 -8.08 -11.93 -6.01
C VAL A 47 -8.03 -10.78 -7.02
N ILE A 48 -9.17 -10.17 -7.35
CA ILE A 48 -9.23 -9.05 -8.30
C ILE A 48 -8.45 -7.86 -7.77
N PHE A 49 -8.69 -7.45 -6.52
CA PHE A 49 -7.99 -6.32 -5.92
C PHE A 49 -6.49 -6.59 -5.79
N PHE A 50 -6.09 -7.82 -5.48
CA PHE A 50 -4.69 -8.24 -5.40
C PHE A 50 -3.96 -8.12 -6.75
N LEU A 51 -4.61 -8.51 -7.85
CA LEU A 51 -4.02 -8.34 -9.19
C LEU A 51 -3.95 -6.87 -9.59
N LEU A 52 -4.97 -6.07 -9.24
CA LEU A 52 -4.99 -4.63 -9.53
C LEU A 52 -3.90 -3.88 -8.74
N THR A 53 -3.81 -4.05 -7.43
CA THR A 53 -2.79 -3.40 -6.58
C THR A 53 -1.38 -3.71 -7.09
N LEU A 54 -1.09 -4.97 -7.43
CA LEU A 54 0.20 -5.38 -7.98
C LEU A 54 0.49 -4.76 -9.36
N TYR A 55 -0.50 -4.70 -10.24
CA TYR A 55 -0.33 -4.09 -11.57
C TYR A 55 0.00 -2.60 -11.47
N PHE A 56 -0.76 -1.85 -10.66
CA PHE A 56 -0.56 -0.42 -10.49
C PHE A 56 0.74 -0.11 -9.73
N LEU A 57 1.10 -0.92 -8.74
CA LEU A 57 2.38 -0.81 -8.04
C LEU A 57 3.53 -1.04 -9.02
N SER A 58 3.50 -2.14 -9.78
CA SER A 58 4.51 -2.45 -10.80
C SER A 58 4.66 -1.32 -11.83
N ALA A 59 3.56 -0.70 -12.25
CA ALA A 59 3.58 0.45 -13.15
C ALA A 59 4.24 1.69 -12.52
N ALA A 60 3.95 1.98 -11.25
CA ALA A 60 4.56 3.09 -10.52
C ALA A 60 6.06 2.90 -10.29
N LEU A 61 6.49 1.66 -10.01
CA LEU A 61 7.89 1.29 -9.79
C LEU A 61 8.78 1.38 -11.04
N LYS A 62 8.21 1.59 -12.24
CA LYS A 62 8.99 1.87 -13.45
C LYS A 62 9.68 3.23 -13.41
N VAL A 63 9.19 4.14 -12.57
CA VAL A 63 9.67 5.52 -12.47
C VAL A 63 10.08 5.86 -11.04
N ILE A 64 9.34 5.34 -10.05
CA ILE A 64 9.63 5.52 -8.63
C ILE A 64 10.59 4.43 -8.18
N ASP A 65 11.57 4.80 -7.36
CA ASP A 65 12.45 3.85 -6.71
C ASP A 65 11.67 2.76 -5.95
N VAL A 66 12.15 1.52 -6.04
CA VAL A 66 11.48 0.34 -5.48
C VAL A 66 11.29 0.47 -3.98
N GLY A 67 12.31 0.92 -3.23
CA GLY A 67 12.23 1.10 -1.80
C GLY A 67 11.19 2.16 -1.40
N ILE A 68 11.15 3.27 -2.14
CA ILE A 68 10.17 4.34 -1.92
C ILE A 68 8.74 3.87 -2.22
N GLY A 69 8.54 3.19 -3.34
CA GLY A 69 7.22 2.75 -3.79
C GLY A 69 6.61 1.72 -2.85
N TYR A 70 7.38 0.69 -2.45
CA TYR A 70 6.92 -0.30 -1.48
C TYR A 70 6.62 0.31 -0.11
N ALA A 71 7.45 1.25 0.36
CA ALA A 71 7.23 1.90 1.65
C ALA A 71 5.90 2.68 1.69
N VAL A 72 5.60 3.45 0.63
CA VAL A 72 4.35 4.21 0.54
C VAL A 72 3.15 3.29 0.35
N TRP A 73 3.25 2.29 -0.52
CA TRP A 73 2.21 1.30 -0.74
C TRP A 73 1.83 0.55 0.55
N ALA A 74 2.83 0.03 1.27
CA ALA A 74 2.61 -0.65 2.54
C ALA A 74 2.02 0.28 3.61
N GLY A 75 2.47 1.55 3.66
CA GLY A 75 1.94 2.55 4.59
C GLY A 75 0.46 2.85 4.35
N ILE A 76 0.07 3.10 3.09
CA ILE A 76 -1.33 3.37 2.71
C ILE A 76 -2.20 2.14 3.00
N GLY A 77 -1.75 0.96 2.58
CA GLY A 77 -2.47 -0.31 2.82
C GLY A 77 -2.70 -0.56 4.31
N SER A 78 -1.66 -0.39 5.14
CA SER A 78 -1.73 -0.59 6.59
C SER A 78 -2.72 0.36 7.27
N VAL A 79 -2.62 1.66 6.98
CA VAL A 79 -3.51 2.68 7.58
C VAL A 79 -4.95 2.46 7.14
N GLY A 80 -5.18 2.25 5.84
CA GLY A 80 -6.52 2.03 5.32
C GLY A 80 -7.14 0.71 5.78
N ALA A 81 -6.35 -0.36 5.92
CA ALA A 81 -6.83 -1.64 6.44
C ALA A 81 -7.30 -1.52 7.90
N VAL A 82 -6.57 -0.77 8.75
CA VAL A 82 -7.03 -0.54 10.13
C VAL A 82 -8.27 0.34 10.18
N LEU A 83 -8.26 1.47 9.47
CA LEU A 83 -9.38 2.41 9.50
C LEU A 83 -10.65 1.78 8.92
N LEU A 84 -10.59 1.24 7.71
CA LEU A 84 -11.76 0.65 7.07
C LEU A 84 -12.09 -0.74 7.62
N GLY A 85 -11.11 -1.51 8.07
CA GLY A 85 -11.36 -2.80 8.72
C GLY A 85 -12.13 -2.63 10.03
N SER A 86 -11.76 -1.63 10.83
CA SER A 86 -12.50 -1.30 12.05
C SER A 86 -13.94 -0.87 11.77
N LEU A 87 -14.15 -0.09 10.69
CA LEU A 87 -15.45 0.47 10.34
C LEU A 87 -16.38 -0.57 9.67
N LEU A 88 -15.85 -1.38 8.75
CA LEU A 88 -16.65 -2.29 7.91
C LEU A 88 -16.78 -3.70 8.49
N LEU A 89 -15.74 -4.19 9.19
CA LEU A 89 -15.76 -5.53 9.81
C LEU A 89 -16.06 -5.50 11.31
N ALA A 90 -16.32 -4.31 11.87
CA ALA A 90 -16.54 -4.09 13.30
C ALA A 90 -15.46 -4.76 14.19
N GLN A 91 -14.23 -4.89 13.65
CA GLN A 91 -13.13 -5.50 14.38
C GLN A 91 -12.63 -4.53 15.45
N PRO A 92 -12.57 -4.94 16.73
CA PRO A 92 -12.05 -4.10 17.78
C PRO A 92 -10.56 -3.86 17.53
N VAL A 93 -10.19 -2.62 17.20
CA VAL A 93 -8.79 -2.23 17.08
C VAL A 93 -8.24 -2.10 18.50
N ALA A 94 -7.47 -3.09 18.94
CA ALA A 94 -6.77 -2.97 20.21
C ALA A 94 -5.75 -1.82 20.11
N ALA A 95 -5.73 -0.92 21.09
CA ALA A 95 -4.76 0.18 21.14
C ALA A 95 -3.30 -0.31 21.03
N VAL A 96 -3.04 -1.53 21.55
CA VAL A 96 -1.76 -2.23 21.41
C VAL A 96 -1.45 -2.58 19.94
N GLN A 97 -2.43 -3.02 19.15
CA GLN A 97 -2.25 -3.34 17.73
C GLN A 97 -1.93 -2.09 16.92
N ALA A 98 -2.59 -0.96 17.22
CA ALA A 98 -2.28 0.32 16.61
C ALA A 98 -0.86 0.82 16.96
N PHE A 99 -0.42 0.62 18.21
CA PHE A 99 0.95 0.92 18.62
C PHE A 99 1.99 0.10 17.84
N TRP A 100 1.82 -1.23 17.76
CA TRP A 100 2.77 -2.05 17.01
C TRP A 100 2.72 -1.80 15.50
N LEU A 101 1.56 -1.49 14.95
CA LEU A 101 1.45 -1.08 13.56
C LEU A 101 2.21 0.21 13.28
N SER A 102 2.12 1.19 14.17
CA SER A 102 2.90 2.43 14.03
C SER A 102 4.41 2.19 14.17
N VAL A 103 4.85 1.22 14.97
CA VAL A 103 6.25 0.76 15.01
C VAL A 103 6.69 0.15 13.67
N ILE A 104 5.86 -0.72 13.05
CA ILE A 104 6.15 -1.29 11.73
C ILE A 104 6.26 -0.19 10.68
N ILE A 105 5.30 0.74 10.65
CA ILE A 105 5.30 1.87 9.71
C ILE A 105 6.55 2.74 9.92
N ALA A 106 6.92 3.04 11.18
CA ALA A 106 8.12 3.78 11.49
C ALA A 106 9.39 3.05 11.02
N GLY A 107 9.46 1.73 11.20
CA GLY A 107 10.57 0.90 10.69
C GLY A 107 10.69 0.93 9.17
N VAL A 108 9.57 0.87 8.44
CA VAL A 108 9.54 0.99 6.97
C VAL A 108 10.02 2.37 6.51
N VAL A 109 9.57 3.44 7.18
CA VAL A 109 10.02 4.81 6.90
C VAL A 109 11.51 4.97 7.17
N TRP A 110 12.00 4.42 8.29
CA TRP A 110 13.42 4.48 8.66
C TRP A 110 14.29 3.69 7.69
N LEU A 111 13.81 2.53 7.22
CA LEU A 111 14.49 1.74 6.19
C LEU A 111 14.64 2.53 4.88
N LYS A 112 13.57 3.22 4.44
CA LYS A 112 13.62 4.12 3.27
C LYS A 112 14.65 5.25 3.46
N LEU A 113 14.73 5.82 4.67
CA LEU A 113 15.70 6.88 4.97
C LEU A 113 17.14 6.34 5.00
N ALA A 114 17.34 5.12 5.51
CA ALA A 114 18.63 4.45 5.57
C ALA A 114 19.14 4.00 4.19
N ASP A 115 18.25 3.60 3.29
CA ASP A 115 18.57 3.25 1.90
C ASP A 115 18.82 4.51 1.02
N SER A 116 18.76 5.71 1.60
CA SER A 116 19.02 6.95 0.89
C SER A 116 20.53 7.11 0.57
N PRO A 117 20.92 7.48 -0.67
CA PRO A 117 22.33 7.53 -1.15
C PRO A 117 23.33 8.37 -0.34
N ARG A 118 22.88 9.14 0.66
CA ARG A 118 23.74 9.93 1.55
C ARG A 118 24.55 9.11 2.55
N LEU A 119 24.25 7.81 2.73
CA LEU A 119 24.96 6.92 3.66
C LEU A 119 25.93 5.94 2.99
N GLN A 120 26.05 5.96 1.66
CA GLN A 120 27.06 5.20 0.91
C GLN A 120 28.31 6.04 0.59
N ALA A 121 28.44 7.23 1.18
CA ALA A 121 29.60 8.13 1.04
C ALA A 121 30.52 8.05 2.26
#